data_AF-A0A8T0H4V8-F1
#
_entry.id   AF-A0A8T0H4V8-F1
#
_cell.length_a   1.000
_cell.length_b   1.000
_cell.length_c   1.000
_cell.angle_alpha   90.00
_cell.angle_beta   90.00
_cell.angle_gamma   90.00
#
_symmetry.space_group_name_H-M   'P 1'
#
loop_
_entity.id
_entity.type
_entity.pdbx_description
1 polymer ?
#
loop_
_entity_poly.entity_id
_entity_poly.type
_entity_poly.pdbx_seq_one_letter_code
_entity_poly.pdbx_strand_id
1 'polypeptide(L)'
;MAEVQGSGKASCVSGVQQGLQCRHGSQGINARSKLQFMMANGALVRVLVHTDVTKYLLFKAVDGSFVYKQGKIYKVPSNDVEAVKSTLMGLFEKRRARNFFIFVQSYDEEDSRTHEGMDLRTISTKELFSKYGLDDNTIDFVGHSLALHRDDRFLLEPALDTVKRVKLYAESMARFQGGSPYIYPLYGLGELPQAFARLSAVHGGTYMLGKPDCKVEFDEMGQVRGVTSEGETARAKKVVCDPSYLPNKVYVLIRRAHLTKMCSSLLST
;
A
#
# COMPACT_ATOMS: atom_id res chain seq x y z
N MET A 1 36.29 15.57 -12.79
CA MET A 1 36.89 14.33 -12.26
C MET A 1 36.61 14.28 -10.77
N ALA A 2 35.72 13.38 -10.37
CA ALA A 2 35.62 12.78 -9.04
C ALA A 2 34.61 11.64 -9.17
N GLU A 3 35.12 10.43 -9.42
CA GLU A 3 34.38 9.18 -9.34
C GLU A 3 33.99 8.93 -7.87
N VAL A 4 32.73 8.58 -7.66
CA VAL A 4 32.31 7.86 -6.45
C VAL A 4 31.66 6.57 -6.94
N GLN A 5 32.42 5.48 -6.84
CA GLN A 5 31.94 4.12 -7.00
C GLN A 5 30.90 3.84 -5.90
N GLY A 6 29.67 3.53 -6.31
CA GLY A 6 28.57 3.18 -5.42
C GLY A 6 27.83 1.96 -5.96
N SER A 7 27.89 0.87 -5.19
CA SER A 7 27.26 -0.43 -5.41
C SER A 7 25.81 -0.34 -5.92
N GLY A 8 25.55 -0.97 -7.07
CA GLY A 8 24.22 -1.03 -7.68
C GLY A 8 23.25 -1.87 -6.87
N LYS A 9 22.39 -1.21 -6.08
CA LYS A 9 21.22 -1.80 -5.43
C LYS A 9 19.97 -1.62 -6.31
N ALA A 10 19.10 -2.63 -6.32
CA ALA A 10 17.84 -2.63 -7.05
C ALA A 10 16.90 -1.54 -6.48
N SER A 11 16.74 -0.45 -7.22
CA SER A 11 15.75 0.59 -6.90
C SER A 11 14.48 0.33 -7.69
N CYS A 12 13.34 0.19 -7.01
CA CYS A 12 12.04 0.23 -7.66
C CYS A 12 11.85 1.64 -8.25
N VAL A 13 11.97 1.75 -9.57
CA VAL A 13 11.80 3.02 -10.28
C VAL A 13 10.33 3.39 -10.28
N SER A 14 9.89 4.16 -9.28
CA SER A 14 8.68 4.98 -9.41
C SER A 14 9.05 6.18 -10.28
N GLY A 15 8.63 6.14 -11.54
CA GLY A 15 8.95 7.14 -12.55
C GLY A 15 8.65 8.58 -12.09
N VAL A 16 9.63 9.45 -12.32
CA VAL A 16 9.53 10.90 -12.15
C VAL A 16 8.57 11.44 -13.22
N GLN A 17 7.47 12.07 -12.79
CA GLN A 17 6.59 12.83 -13.67
C GLN A 17 7.29 14.14 -14.08
N GLN A 18 7.86 14.18 -15.28
CA GLN A 18 8.01 15.45 -16.00
C GLN A 18 6.65 15.78 -16.62
N GLY A 19 6.18 17.01 -16.37
CA GLY A 19 4.87 17.48 -16.84
C GLY A 19 4.79 17.51 -18.35
N LEU A 20 4.09 16.52 -18.93
CA LEU A 20 3.59 16.60 -20.30
C LEU A 20 2.33 17.44 -20.30
N GLN A 21 2.43 18.66 -20.80
CA GLN A 21 1.29 19.55 -21.00
C GLN A 21 0.64 19.22 -22.34
N CYS A 22 -0.24 18.20 -22.35
CA CYS A 22 -1.07 17.88 -23.52
C CYS A 22 -2.15 18.96 -23.69
N ARG A 23 -1.89 19.95 -24.55
CA ARG A 23 -2.93 20.84 -25.09
C ARG A 23 -3.72 20.01 -26.10
N HIS A 24 -4.88 19.47 -25.69
CA HIS A 24 -6.08 19.11 -26.48
C HIS A 24 -6.86 18.04 -25.68
N GLY A 25 -8.04 18.41 -25.14
CA GLY A 25 -8.96 17.50 -24.45
C GLY A 25 -8.79 17.40 -22.92
N SER A 26 -9.15 18.47 -22.18
CA SER A 26 -9.12 18.49 -20.70
C SER A 26 -10.05 17.47 -20.02
N GLN A 27 -11.01 16.89 -20.74
CA GLN A 27 -11.93 15.88 -20.22
C GLN A 27 -11.33 14.46 -20.14
N GLY A 28 -10.13 14.23 -20.69
CA GLY A 28 -9.47 12.92 -20.72
C GLY A 28 -8.35 12.70 -19.70
N ILE A 29 -8.01 13.70 -18.88
CA ILE A 29 -6.80 13.68 -18.04
C ILE A 29 -7.17 13.80 -16.56
N ASN A 30 -7.06 12.69 -15.83
CA ASN A 30 -7.06 12.67 -14.37
C ASN A 30 -5.63 12.52 -13.85
N ALA A 31 -4.88 13.62 -13.79
CA ALA A 31 -3.52 13.66 -13.26
C ALA A 31 -3.52 13.72 -11.72
N ARG A 32 -2.62 13.00 -11.04
CA ARG A 32 -2.58 12.86 -9.57
C ARG A 32 -1.23 13.24 -8.97
N SER A 33 -1.23 13.78 -7.75
CA SER A 33 -0.05 14.15 -6.96
C SER A 33 0.61 13.00 -6.17
N LYS A 34 -0.07 11.86 -5.99
CA LYS A 34 0.47 10.66 -5.33
C LYS A 34 0.04 9.41 -6.10
N LEU A 35 0.98 8.68 -6.69
CA LEU A 35 0.69 7.39 -7.33
C LEU A 35 0.50 6.32 -6.25
N GLN A 36 -0.61 5.59 -6.29
CA GLN A 36 -0.89 4.51 -5.35
C GLN A 36 -1.67 3.41 -6.08
N PHE A 37 -1.25 2.16 -5.92
CA PHE A 37 -2.00 1.00 -6.39
C PHE A 37 -2.71 0.33 -5.22
N MET A 38 -3.77 -0.42 -5.52
CA MET A 38 -4.47 -1.22 -4.51
C MET A 38 -4.12 -2.69 -4.71
N MET A 39 -3.67 -3.34 -3.64
CA MET A 39 -3.56 -4.80 -3.63
C MET A 39 -4.93 -5.43 -3.78
N ALA A 40 -5.07 -6.35 -4.73
CA ALA A 40 -6.32 -7.02 -5.05
C ALA A 40 -6.96 -7.69 -3.82
N ASN A 41 -6.16 -8.25 -2.89
CA ASN A 41 -6.66 -8.83 -1.65
C ASN A 41 -6.45 -7.96 -0.40
N GLY A 42 -6.12 -6.68 -0.59
CA GLY A 42 -5.87 -5.73 0.48
C GLY A 42 -7.13 -5.33 1.26
N ALA A 43 -6.92 -4.76 2.45
CA ALA A 43 -7.99 -4.34 3.35
C ALA A 43 -8.98 -3.36 2.69
N LEU A 44 -8.49 -2.39 1.92
CA LEU A 44 -9.34 -1.43 1.22
C LEU A 44 -10.31 -2.11 0.23
N VAL A 45 -9.82 -3.08 -0.55
CA VAL A 45 -10.66 -3.82 -1.50
C VAL A 45 -11.70 -4.65 -0.76
N ARG A 46 -11.32 -5.26 0.38
CA ARG A 46 -12.26 -5.98 1.23
C ARG A 46 -13.36 -5.05 1.76
N VAL A 47 -13.01 -3.85 2.24
CA VAL A 47 -14.00 -2.85 2.67
C VAL A 47 -14.93 -2.47 1.52
N LEU A 48 -14.40 -2.15 0.34
CA LEU A 48 -15.21 -1.77 -0.83
C LEU A 48 -16.24 -2.84 -1.20
N VAL A 49 -15.87 -4.12 -1.10
CA VAL A 49 -16.77 -5.25 -1.32
C VAL A 49 -17.81 -5.36 -0.20
N HIS A 50 -17.40 -5.26 1.06
CA HIS A 50 -18.33 -5.37 2.20
C HIS A 50 -19.34 -4.21 2.29
N THR A 51 -18.96 -3.02 1.83
CA THR A 51 -19.83 -1.84 1.84
C THR A 51 -20.62 -1.65 0.55
N ASP A 52 -20.54 -2.60 -0.39
CA ASP A 52 -21.22 -2.56 -1.70
C ASP A 52 -20.89 -1.33 -2.56
N VAL A 53 -19.79 -0.63 -2.26
CA VAL A 53 -19.34 0.58 -2.99
C VAL A 53 -18.80 0.22 -4.38
N THR A 54 -18.43 -1.05 -4.59
CA THR A 54 -18.01 -1.57 -5.90
C THR A 54 -19.06 -1.38 -7.00
N LYS A 55 -20.34 -1.19 -6.67
CA LYS A 55 -21.40 -0.87 -7.64
C LYS A 55 -21.20 0.48 -8.33
N TYR A 56 -20.42 1.38 -7.72
CA TYR A 56 -20.13 2.71 -8.25
C TYR A 56 -18.76 2.82 -8.91
N LEU A 57 -17.94 1.77 -8.84
CA LEU A 57 -16.54 1.81 -9.22
C LEU A 57 -16.22 0.69 -10.20
N LEU A 58 -15.55 1.06 -11.28
CA LEU A 58 -14.95 0.09 -12.18
C LEU A 58 -13.45 0.02 -11.91
N PHE A 59 -12.88 -1.18 -11.93
CA PHE A 59 -11.45 -1.39 -11.73
C PHE A 59 -10.84 -2.06 -12.95
N LYS A 60 -9.58 -1.71 -13.23
CA LYS A 60 -8.74 -2.42 -14.18
C LYS A 60 -7.56 -3.03 -13.44
N ALA A 61 -7.22 -4.27 -13.79
CA ALA A 61 -5.98 -4.88 -13.32
C ALA A 61 -4.78 -4.18 -13.96
N VAL A 62 -3.68 -4.08 -13.20
CA VAL A 62 -2.41 -3.57 -13.72
C VAL A 62 -1.68 -4.71 -14.41
N ASP A 63 -1.24 -4.52 -15.66
CA ASP A 63 -0.76 -5.60 -16.54
C ASP A 63 0.52 -6.33 -16.05
N GLY A 64 1.29 -5.71 -15.17
CA GLY A 64 2.54 -6.29 -14.69
C GLY A 64 3.23 -5.49 -13.60
N SER A 65 4.07 -6.18 -12.86
CA SER A 65 5.07 -5.58 -11.98
C SER A 65 6.46 -5.85 -12.56
N PHE A 66 7.38 -4.90 -12.39
CA PHE A 66 8.71 -4.97 -12.97
C PHE A 66 9.77 -4.60 -11.93
N VAL A 67 10.91 -5.28 -11.98
CA VAL A 67 12.07 -5.05 -11.12
C VAL A 67 13.26 -4.58 -11.96
N TYR A 68 13.99 -3.61 -11.44
CA TYR A 68 15.23 -3.13 -12.05
C TYR A 68 16.44 -3.86 -11.45
N LYS A 69 17.22 -4.52 -12.29
CA LYS A 69 18.43 -5.24 -11.90
C LYS A 69 19.52 -5.00 -12.95
N GLN A 70 20.68 -4.48 -12.52
CA GLN A 70 21.88 -4.32 -13.35
C GLN A 70 21.62 -3.64 -14.71
N GLY A 71 20.94 -2.48 -14.72
CA GLY A 71 20.69 -1.74 -15.96
C GLY A 71 19.53 -2.27 -16.81
N LYS A 72 18.87 -3.35 -16.39
CA LYS A 72 17.76 -3.97 -17.12
C LYS A 72 16.50 -4.07 -16.28
N ILE A 73 15.37 -3.97 -16.94
CA ILE A 73 14.04 -4.13 -16.35
C ILE A 73 13.56 -5.55 -16.64
N TYR A 74 13.10 -6.25 -15.62
CA TYR A 74 12.59 -7.61 -15.71
C TYR A 74 11.15 -7.65 -15.21
N LYS A 75 10.28 -8.39 -15.90
CA LYS A 75 8.93 -8.64 -15.42
C LYS A 75 8.97 -9.57 -14.21
N VAL A 76 8.27 -9.19 -13.14
CA VAL A 76 8.03 -10.06 -11.99
C VAL A 76 7.07 -11.16 -12.45
N PRO A 77 7.42 -12.45 -12.29
CA PRO A 77 6.58 -13.55 -12.75
C PRO A 77 5.19 -13.53 -12.14
N SER A 78 4.18 -13.70 -12.98
CA SER A 78 2.77 -13.66 -12.58
C SER A 78 2.08 -15.03 -12.48
N ASN A 79 2.74 -16.07 -12.99
CA ASN A 79 2.26 -17.44 -13.00
C ASN A 79 3.44 -18.42 -13.07
N ASP A 80 3.17 -19.72 -12.89
CA ASP A 80 4.19 -20.77 -12.87
C ASP A 80 5.01 -20.84 -14.17
N VAL A 81 4.37 -20.62 -15.32
CA VAL A 81 5.04 -20.64 -16.63
C VAL A 81 6.04 -19.50 -16.75
N GLU A 82 5.67 -18.29 -16.33
CA GLU A 82 6.57 -17.15 -16.28
C GLU A 82 7.68 -17.34 -15.24
N ALA A 83 7.38 -17.96 -14.09
CA ALA A 83 8.37 -18.23 -13.05
C ALA A 83 9.46 -19.19 -13.56
N VAL A 84 9.07 -20.22 -14.31
CA VAL A 84 10.00 -21.16 -14.96
C VAL A 84 10.82 -20.49 -16.06
N LYS A 85 10.24 -19.59 -16.85
CA LYS A 85 10.95 -18.87 -17.93
C LYS A 85 11.84 -17.72 -17.45
N SER A 86 11.56 -17.17 -16.27
CA SER A 86 12.26 -15.99 -15.76
C SER A 86 13.76 -16.23 -15.55
N THR A 87 14.57 -15.23 -15.90
CA THR A 87 16.03 -15.23 -15.69
C THR A 87 16.44 -14.55 -14.38
N LEU A 88 15.46 -14.16 -13.54
CA LEU A 88 15.73 -13.51 -12.25
C LEU A 88 16.47 -14.41 -11.25
N MET A 89 16.23 -15.73 -11.33
CA MET A 89 16.78 -16.76 -10.45
C MET A 89 17.32 -17.93 -11.27
N GLY A 90 18.42 -18.54 -10.81
CA GLY A 90 18.93 -19.80 -11.37
C GLY A 90 18.01 -20.98 -11.06
N LEU A 91 18.14 -22.09 -11.79
CA LEU A 91 17.24 -23.25 -11.66
C LEU A 91 17.20 -23.85 -10.24
N PHE A 92 18.36 -23.99 -9.59
CA PHE A 92 18.44 -24.49 -8.22
C PHE A 92 17.82 -23.52 -7.21
N GLU A 93 18.00 -22.22 -7.43
CA GLU A 93 17.42 -21.18 -6.58
C GLU A 93 15.88 -21.18 -6.70
N LYS A 94 15.32 -21.38 -7.89
CA LYS A 94 13.86 -21.53 -8.07
C LYS A 94 13.29 -22.68 -7.25
N ARG A 95 14.03 -23.78 -7.08
CA ARG A 95 13.60 -24.91 -6.24
C ARG A 95 13.56 -24.51 -4.76
N ARG A 96 14.56 -23.76 -4.27
CA ARG A 96 14.59 -23.23 -2.89
C ARG A 96 13.49 -22.21 -2.65
N ALA A 97 13.33 -21.24 -3.55
CA ALA A 97 12.28 -20.24 -3.52
C ALA A 97 10.88 -20.88 -3.53
N ARG A 98 10.67 -21.95 -4.32
CA ARG A 98 9.41 -22.71 -4.32
C ARG A 98 9.07 -23.26 -2.94
N ASN A 99 10.04 -23.87 -2.25
CA ASN A 99 9.81 -24.41 -0.90
C ASN A 99 9.44 -23.29 0.09
N PHE A 100 10.13 -22.14 0.01
CA PHE A 100 9.79 -20.97 0.80
C PHE A 100 8.36 -20.46 0.52
N PHE A 101 7.96 -20.35 -0.74
CA PHE A 101 6.61 -19.90 -1.09
C PHE A 101 5.52 -20.88 -0.65
N ILE A 102 5.78 -22.19 -0.69
CA ILE A 102 4.86 -23.20 -0.16
C ILE A 102 4.65 -22.96 1.33
N PHE A 103 5.72 -22.77 2.10
CA PHE A 103 5.64 -22.44 3.52
C PHE A 103 4.84 -21.16 3.79
N VAL A 104 5.13 -20.07 3.07
CA VAL A 104 4.41 -18.80 3.23
C VAL A 104 2.91 -18.97 2.96
N GLN A 105 2.54 -19.76 1.95
CA GLN A 105 1.13 -20.02 1.64
C GLN A 105 0.45 -20.87 2.71
N SER A 106 1.12 -21.90 3.23
CA SER A 106 0.58 -22.79 4.26
C SER A 106 0.61 -22.20 5.67
N TYR A 107 1.39 -21.16 5.92
CA TYR A 107 1.55 -20.56 7.25
C TYR A 107 0.23 -19.98 7.75
N ASP A 108 -0.20 -20.43 8.92
CA ASP A 108 -1.36 -19.94 9.65
C ASP A 108 -0.93 -19.56 11.08
N GLU A 109 -1.20 -18.33 11.49
CA GLU A 109 -0.82 -17.82 12.81
C GLU A 109 -1.46 -18.61 13.95
N GLU A 110 -2.67 -19.14 13.73
CA GLU A 110 -3.46 -19.83 14.75
C GLU A 110 -3.15 -21.35 14.79
N ASP A 111 -2.45 -21.90 13.78
CA ASP A 111 -2.09 -23.32 13.72
C ASP A 111 -0.56 -23.52 13.82
N SER A 112 -0.09 -23.85 15.02
CA SER A 112 1.33 -24.11 15.32
C SER A 112 1.95 -25.23 14.49
N ARG A 113 1.14 -26.14 13.90
CA ARG A 113 1.67 -27.22 13.03
C ARG A 113 2.23 -26.67 11.74
N THR A 114 1.76 -25.51 11.29
CA THR A 114 2.20 -24.84 10.06
C THR A 114 3.50 -24.04 10.23
N HIS A 115 3.94 -23.86 11.48
CA HIS A 115 5.07 -22.99 11.81
C HIS A 115 6.43 -23.67 11.58
N GLU A 116 6.46 -24.98 11.32
CA GLU A 116 7.68 -25.78 11.18
C GLU A 116 8.69 -25.59 12.33
N GLY A 117 8.17 -25.49 13.56
CA GLY A 117 8.98 -25.29 14.76
C GLY A 117 9.61 -23.90 14.90
N MET A 118 9.15 -22.91 14.14
CA MET A 118 9.64 -21.52 14.22
C MET A 118 8.58 -20.60 14.82
N ASP A 119 9.00 -19.63 15.62
CA ASP A 119 8.13 -18.52 16.00
C ASP A 119 8.48 -17.28 15.18
N LEU A 120 7.65 -16.94 14.19
CA LEU A 120 7.87 -15.80 13.29
C LEU A 120 7.79 -14.43 13.98
N ARG A 121 7.32 -14.38 15.24
CA ARG A 121 7.30 -13.15 16.04
C ARG A 121 8.66 -12.85 16.67
N THR A 122 9.52 -13.86 16.77
CA THR A 122 10.82 -13.75 17.43
C THR A 122 11.98 -13.92 16.46
N ILE A 123 11.89 -14.84 15.50
CA ILE A 123 12.95 -15.02 14.51
C ILE A 123 13.02 -13.83 13.55
N SER A 124 14.23 -13.43 13.19
CA SER A 124 14.45 -12.39 12.19
C SER A 124 14.12 -12.90 10.78
N THR A 125 13.74 -11.99 9.89
CA THR A 125 13.52 -12.34 8.47
C THR A 125 14.78 -12.96 7.84
N LYS A 126 15.98 -12.51 8.23
CA LYS A 126 17.25 -13.07 7.74
C LYS A 126 17.43 -14.54 8.13
N GLU A 127 17.10 -14.91 9.37
CA GLU A 127 17.17 -16.30 9.84
C GLU A 127 16.17 -17.18 9.09
N LEU A 128 14.95 -16.67 8.86
CA LEU A 128 13.94 -17.37 8.06
C LEU A 128 14.48 -17.65 6.65
N PHE A 129 15.01 -16.65 5.95
CA PHE A 129 15.56 -16.87 4.60
C PHE A 129 16.76 -17.81 4.60
N SER A 130 17.62 -17.75 5.62
CA SER A 130 18.75 -18.67 5.77
C SER A 130 18.30 -20.11 5.95
N LYS A 131 17.20 -20.37 6.69
CA LYS A 131 16.63 -21.73 6.83
C LYS A 131 16.23 -22.34 5.49
N TYR A 132 15.70 -21.53 4.57
CA TYR A 132 15.34 -21.95 3.22
C TYR A 132 16.52 -21.93 2.23
N GLY A 133 17.70 -21.46 2.68
CA GLY A 133 18.92 -21.37 1.88
C GLY A 133 18.80 -20.39 0.71
N LEU A 134 17.97 -19.34 0.84
CA LEU A 134 17.79 -18.35 -0.22
C LEU A 134 19.07 -17.52 -0.39
N ASP A 135 19.45 -17.25 -1.64
CA ASP A 135 20.59 -16.38 -1.94
C ASP A 135 20.23 -14.88 -1.80
N ASP A 136 21.25 -14.02 -1.69
CA ASP A 136 21.05 -12.57 -1.50
C ASP A 136 20.19 -11.94 -2.62
N ASN A 137 20.33 -12.42 -3.87
CA ASN A 137 19.52 -11.94 -4.98
C ASN A 137 18.03 -12.27 -4.80
N THR A 138 17.73 -13.46 -4.28
CA THR A 138 16.37 -13.93 -4.04
C THR A 138 15.78 -13.26 -2.82
N ILE A 139 16.59 -13.04 -1.78
CA ILE A 139 16.22 -12.25 -0.60
C ILE A 139 15.82 -10.83 -1.03
N ASP A 140 16.64 -10.15 -1.84
CA ASP A 140 16.34 -8.82 -2.36
C ASP A 140 15.05 -8.83 -3.20
N PHE A 141 14.90 -9.83 -4.08
CA PHE A 141 13.71 -9.95 -4.91
C PHE A 141 12.44 -10.17 -4.06
N VAL A 142 12.45 -11.11 -3.13
CA VAL A 142 11.31 -11.40 -2.25
C VAL A 142 11.00 -10.21 -1.35
N GLY A 143 12.01 -9.60 -0.75
CA GLY A 143 11.86 -8.46 0.15
C GLY A 143 11.31 -7.21 -0.56
N HIS A 144 11.90 -6.82 -1.69
CA HIS A 144 11.57 -5.55 -2.33
C HIS A 144 10.49 -5.68 -3.42
N SER A 145 10.44 -6.79 -4.15
CA SER A 145 9.51 -6.94 -5.28
C SER A 145 8.19 -7.59 -4.87
N LEU A 146 8.19 -8.44 -3.83
CA LEU A 146 6.98 -9.13 -3.34
C LEU A 146 6.48 -8.56 -2.01
N ALA A 147 7.33 -8.47 -0.98
CA ALA A 147 6.95 -7.90 0.31
C ALA A 147 6.86 -6.36 0.29
N LEU A 148 7.42 -5.72 -0.75
CA LEU A 148 7.43 -4.27 -0.96
C LEU A 148 8.08 -3.49 0.18
N HIS A 149 9.12 -4.07 0.79
CA HIS A 149 9.96 -3.36 1.74
C HIS A 149 10.77 -2.30 1.02
N ARG A 150 10.95 -1.14 1.67
CA ARG A 150 11.59 0.04 1.06
C ARG A 150 13.10 0.07 1.26
N ASP A 151 13.58 -0.62 2.27
CA ASP A 151 14.99 -0.73 2.66
C ASP A 151 15.22 -2.08 3.32
N ASP A 152 16.49 -2.43 3.56
CA ASP A 152 16.92 -3.77 4.00
C ASP A 152 16.71 -3.99 5.51
N ARG A 153 16.10 -3.04 6.23
CA ARG A 153 15.92 -3.14 7.70
C ARG A 153 15.03 -4.33 8.09
N PHE A 154 14.10 -4.70 7.21
CA PHE A 154 13.21 -5.84 7.40
C PHE A 154 13.96 -7.15 7.67
N LEU A 155 15.21 -7.28 7.22
CA LEU A 155 16.06 -8.45 7.47
C LEU A 155 16.33 -8.66 8.96
N LEU A 156 16.38 -7.58 9.74
CA LEU A 156 16.63 -7.58 11.19
C LEU A 156 15.33 -7.58 12.01
N GLU A 157 14.20 -7.33 11.36
CA GLU A 157 12.88 -7.31 12.00
C GLU A 157 12.25 -8.71 12.03
N PRO A 158 11.28 -8.96 12.93
CA PRO A 158 10.56 -10.22 12.99
C PRO A 158 9.97 -10.64 11.64
N ALA A 159 10.10 -11.92 11.31
CA ALA A 159 9.73 -12.46 10.01
C ALA A 159 8.22 -12.41 9.69
N LEU A 160 7.37 -12.30 10.72
CA LEU A 160 5.91 -12.35 10.59
C LEU A 160 5.36 -11.30 9.61
N ASP A 161 5.83 -10.04 9.70
CA ASP A 161 5.35 -8.97 8.82
C ASP A 161 5.73 -9.25 7.35
N THR A 162 6.96 -9.70 7.10
CA THR A 162 7.43 -10.09 5.77
C THR A 162 6.59 -11.24 5.22
N VAL A 163 6.35 -12.29 6.00
CA VAL A 163 5.52 -13.45 5.57
C VAL A 163 4.10 -13.02 5.25
N LYS A 164 3.47 -12.17 6.08
CA LYS A 164 2.13 -11.63 5.80
C LYS A 164 2.07 -10.82 4.51
N ARG A 165 3.08 -9.99 4.24
CA ARG A 165 3.15 -9.19 3.01
C ARG A 165 3.32 -10.05 1.77
N VAL A 166 4.20 -11.04 1.82
CA VAL A 166 4.40 -11.98 0.69
C VAL A 166 3.13 -12.81 0.47
N LYS A 167 2.48 -13.28 1.54
CA LYS A 167 1.20 -14.00 1.45
C LYS A 167 0.11 -13.12 0.83
N LEU A 168 -0.04 -11.88 1.29
CA LEU A 168 -0.97 -10.91 0.71
C LEU A 168 -0.70 -10.66 -0.78
N TYR A 169 0.57 -10.57 -1.18
CA TYR A 169 0.96 -10.44 -2.59
C TYR A 169 0.50 -11.66 -3.40
N ALA A 170 0.81 -12.87 -2.94
CA ALA A 170 0.46 -14.11 -3.62
C ALA A 170 -1.06 -14.30 -3.73
N GLU A 171 -1.82 -14.05 -2.67
CA GLU A 171 -3.28 -14.09 -2.69
C GLU A 171 -3.87 -13.01 -3.62
N SER A 172 -3.24 -11.83 -3.68
CA SER A 172 -3.66 -10.76 -4.58
C SER A 172 -3.41 -11.12 -6.05
N MET A 173 -2.29 -11.78 -6.35
CA MET A 173 -2.00 -12.35 -7.68
C MET A 173 -3.06 -13.38 -8.11
N ALA A 174 -3.50 -14.23 -7.18
CA ALA A 174 -4.47 -15.28 -7.47
C ALA A 174 -5.90 -14.75 -7.68
N ARG A 175 -6.21 -13.54 -7.19
CA ARG A 175 -7.59 -13.01 -7.18
C ARG A 175 -8.09 -12.54 -8.54
N PHE A 176 -7.23 -11.94 -9.36
CA PHE A 176 -7.61 -11.40 -10.67
C PHE A 176 -6.63 -11.84 -11.76
N GLN A 177 -7.13 -12.18 -12.95
CA GLN A 177 -6.31 -12.46 -14.13
C GLN A 177 -5.78 -11.13 -14.70
N GLY A 178 -4.68 -10.63 -14.13
CA GLY A 178 -4.16 -9.31 -14.44
C GLY A 178 -2.66 -9.22 -14.69
N GLY A 179 -1.90 -10.30 -14.45
CA GLY A 179 -0.44 -10.26 -14.57
C GLY A 179 0.29 -9.52 -13.43
N SER A 180 -0.45 -8.97 -12.45
CA SER A 180 0.10 -8.34 -11.24
C SER A 180 -0.90 -8.43 -10.07
N PRO A 181 -0.49 -8.15 -8.82
CA PRO A 181 -1.38 -8.21 -7.66
C PRO A 181 -2.20 -6.92 -7.50
N TYR A 182 -2.09 -5.99 -8.44
CA TYR A 182 -2.59 -4.64 -8.31
C TYR A 182 -3.81 -4.37 -9.17
N ILE A 183 -4.74 -3.61 -8.62
CA ILE A 183 -5.86 -3.03 -9.35
C ILE A 183 -5.84 -1.51 -9.22
N TYR A 184 -6.45 -0.85 -10.19
CA TYR A 184 -6.56 0.59 -10.25
C TYR A 184 -8.00 0.98 -10.65
N PRO A 185 -8.63 1.97 -10.01
CA PRO A 185 -9.97 2.39 -10.41
C PRO A 185 -9.90 3.08 -11.78
N LEU A 186 -10.81 2.71 -12.68
CA LEU A 186 -11.06 3.49 -13.89
C LEU A 186 -11.42 4.92 -13.48
N TYR A 187 -10.96 5.89 -14.26
CA TYR A 187 -11.09 7.33 -13.95
C TYR A 187 -10.26 7.81 -12.74
N GLY A 188 -9.49 6.93 -12.10
CA GLY A 188 -8.49 7.33 -11.11
C GLY A 188 -9.00 7.35 -9.67
N LEU A 189 -8.07 7.58 -8.76
CA LEU A 189 -8.31 7.40 -7.33
C LEU A 189 -9.20 8.47 -6.69
N GLY A 190 -9.57 9.52 -7.43
CA GLY A 190 -10.56 10.51 -7.01
C GLY A 190 -11.96 9.94 -6.88
N GLU A 191 -12.25 8.85 -7.61
CA GLU A 191 -13.54 8.14 -7.54
C GLU A 191 -13.77 7.49 -6.17
N LEU A 192 -12.69 7.09 -5.47
CA LEU A 192 -12.81 6.41 -4.18
C LEU A 192 -13.46 7.30 -3.11
N PRO A 193 -12.95 8.51 -2.79
CA PRO A 193 -13.64 9.42 -1.87
C PRO A 193 -15.07 9.75 -2.29
N GLN A 194 -15.31 9.94 -3.60
CA GLN A 194 -16.64 10.26 -4.11
C GLN A 194 -17.64 9.12 -3.91
N ALA A 195 -17.21 7.88 -4.13
CA ALA A 195 -18.04 6.70 -3.95
C ALA A 195 -18.40 6.47 -2.47
N PHE A 196 -17.44 6.68 -1.55
CA PHE A 196 -17.73 6.67 -0.11
C PHE A 196 -18.61 7.86 0.32
N ALA A 197 -18.44 9.03 -0.29
CA ALA A 197 -19.32 10.17 -0.04
C ALA A 197 -20.77 9.86 -0.45
N ARG A 198 -20.94 9.25 -1.63
CA ARG A 198 -22.25 8.79 -2.09
C ARG A 198 -22.85 7.75 -1.16
N LEU A 199 -22.06 6.76 -0.70
CA LEU A 199 -22.53 5.77 0.27
C LEU A 199 -23.09 6.45 1.52
N SER A 200 -22.35 7.39 2.10
CA SER A 200 -22.83 8.09 3.30
C SER A 200 -24.05 8.97 3.02
N ALA A 201 -24.16 9.59 1.84
CA ALA A 201 -25.37 10.33 1.44
C ALA A 201 -26.62 9.44 1.38
N VAL A 202 -26.50 8.22 0.83
CA VAL A 202 -27.59 7.24 0.80
C VAL A 202 -28.05 6.85 2.21
N HIS A 203 -27.16 6.90 3.19
CA HIS A 203 -27.45 6.64 4.61
C HIS A 203 -27.78 7.92 5.41
N GLY A 204 -28.10 9.04 4.75
CA GLY A 204 -28.55 10.29 5.38
C GLY A 204 -27.45 11.30 5.70
N GLY A 205 -26.24 11.10 5.20
CA GLY A 205 -25.15 12.07 5.30
C GLY A 205 -25.39 13.31 4.42
N THR A 206 -25.16 14.49 4.97
CA THR A 206 -25.26 15.76 4.23
C THR A 206 -23.87 16.25 3.83
N TYR A 207 -23.72 16.68 2.56
CA TYR A 207 -22.46 17.15 2.01
C TYR A 207 -22.52 18.65 1.72
N MET A 208 -21.46 19.35 2.08
CA MET A 208 -21.26 20.76 1.76
C MET A 208 -19.88 20.92 1.12
N LEU A 209 -19.84 21.44 -0.10
CA LEU A 209 -18.61 21.75 -0.83
C LEU A 209 -18.51 23.27 -1.02
N GLY A 210 -17.31 23.77 -1.27
CA GLY A 210 -17.10 25.20 -1.50
C GLY A 210 -17.30 26.08 -0.26
N LYS A 211 -17.18 25.49 0.94
CA LYS A 211 -17.24 26.20 2.23
C LYS A 211 -15.82 26.58 2.68
N PRO A 212 -15.38 27.84 2.51
CA PRO A 212 -14.05 28.28 2.91
C PRO A 212 -13.93 28.39 4.44
N ASP A 213 -12.69 28.50 4.94
CA ASP A 213 -12.38 28.86 6.33
C ASP A 213 -13.10 28.02 7.40
N CYS A 214 -13.21 26.71 7.18
CA CYS A 214 -13.77 25.78 8.17
C CYS A 214 -12.91 25.77 9.45
N LYS A 215 -13.50 26.19 10.57
CA LYS A 215 -12.87 26.20 11.89
C LYS A 215 -13.57 25.22 12.82
N VAL A 216 -12.80 24.37 13.49
CA VAL A 216 -13.34 23.48 14.53
C VAL A 216 -13.47 24.28 15.82
N GLU A 217 -14.68 24.32 16.37
CA GLU A 217 -15.00 25.02 17.62
C GLU A 217 -14.80 24.09 18.81
N PHE A 218 -14.18 24.63 19.86
CA PHE A 218 -13.97 23.94 21.12
C PHE A 218 -14.71 24.66 22.25
N ASP A 219 -15.14 23.92 23.25
CA ASP A 219 -15.66 24.48 24.49
C ASP A 219 -14.55 24.87 25.47
N GLU A 220 -14.94 25.43 26.61
CA GLU A 220 -14.03 25.86 27.69
C GLU A 220 -13.24 24.69 28.30
N MET A 221 -13.73 23.46 28.17
CA MET A 221 -13.06 22.23 28.61
C MET A 221 -12.15 21.63 27.52
N GLY A 222 -12.06 22.27 26.35
CA GLY A 222 -11.26 21.83 25.22
C GLY A 222 -11.88 20.69 24.40
N GLN A 223 -13.15 20.35 24.61
CA GLN A 223 -13.87 19.36 23.81
C GLN A 223 -14.47 19.99 22.54
N VAL A 224 -14.65 19.18 21.51
CA VAL A 224 -15.20 19.65 20.23
C VAL A 224 -16.69 19.92 20.37
N ARG A 225 -17.12 21.12 19.97
CA ARG A 225 -18.53 21.55 19.97
C ARG A 225 -19.16 21.54 18.58
N GLY A 226 -18.35 21.71 17.53
CA GLY A 226 -18.83 21.80 16.15
C GLY A 226 -17.80 22.33 15.18
N VAL A 227 -18.28 22.69 13.98
CA VAL A 227 -17.49 23.34 12.93
C VAL A 227 -18.24 24.58 12.44
N THR A 228 -17.54 25.71 12.35
CA THR A 228 -18.06 26.97 11.82
C THR A 228 -17.43 27.27 10.46
N SER A 229 -18.23 27.74 9.51
CA SER A 229 -17.80 28.28 8.22
C SER A 229 -18.77 29.38 7.79
N GLU A 230 -18.26 30.51 7.29
CA GLU A 230 -19.08 31.65 6.82
C GLU A 230 -20.10 32.18 7.85
N GLY A 231 -19.81 32.03 9.15
CA GLY A 231 -20.70 32.45 10.24
C GLY A 231 -21.79 31.44 10.59
N GLU A 232 -21.89 30.32 9.87
CA GLU A 232 -22.80 29.20 10.18
C GLU A 232 -22.06 28.11 10.97
N THR A 233 -22.65 27.66 12.08
CA THR A 233 -22.04 26.62 12.94
C THR A 233 -22.87 25.33 12.93
N ALA A 234 -22.26 24.24 12.47
CA ALA A 234 -22.79 22.89 12.60
C ALA A 234 -22.29 22.26 13.91
N ARG A 235 -23.21 21.87 14.81
CA ARG A 235 -22.85 21.25 16.10
C ARG A 235 -22.64 19.74 15.94
N ALA A 236 -21.59 19.21 16.56
CA ALA A 236 -21.27 17.79 16.52
C ALA A 236 -20.57 17.35 17.80
N LYS A 237 -20.83 16.10 18.23
CA LYS A 237 -20.15 15.48 19.38
C LYS A 237 -18.73 15.01 19.05
N LYS A 238 -18.45 14.75 17.77
CA LYS A 238 -17.18 14.26 17.26
C LYS A 238 -16.93 14.90 15.89
N VAL A 239 -15.67 15.21 15.60
CA VAL A 239 -15.21 15.73 14.31
C VAL A 239 -14.03 14.89 13.84
N VAL A 240 -14.09 14.46 12.58
CA VAL A 240 -12.98 13.78 11.89
C VAL A 240 -12.55 14.70 10.76
N CYS A 241 -11.27 15.07 10.71
CA CYS A 241 -10.75 16.01 9.71
C CYS A 241 -9.31 15.66 9.30
N ASP A 242 -8.89 16.15 8.13
CA ASP A 242 -7.48 16.07 7.72
C ASP A 242 -6.59 16.93 8.65
N PRO A 243 -5.36 16.49 8.95
CA PRO A 243 -4.36 17.27 9.67
C PRO A 243 -4.17 18.73 9.22
N SER A 244 -4.50 19.08 7.98
CA SER A 244 -4.46 20.46 7.48
C SER A 244 -5.44 21.40 8.20
N TYR A 245 -6.55 20.89 8.73
CA TYR A 245 -7.57 21.69 9.43
C TYR A 245 -7.20 21.99 10.89
N LEU A 246 -6.31 21.19 11.48
CA LEU A 246 -5.87 21.34 12.88
C LEU A 246 -4.34 21.21 13.01
N PRO A 247 -3.56 22.11 12.40
CA PRO A 247 -2.09 22.01 12.40
C PRO A 247 -1.49 22.05 13.81
N ASN A 248 -2.17 22.69 14.76
CA ASN A 248 -1.71 22.85 16.15
C ASN A 248 -1.99 21.62 17.03
N LYS A 249 -2.78 20.65 16.55
CA LYS A 249 -3.10 19.41 17.27
C LYS A 249 -2.44 18.18 16.63
N VAL A 250 -1.48 18.39 15.73
CA VAL A 250 -0.73 17.31 15.09
C VAL A 250 0.76 17.45 15.38
N TYR A 251 1.39 16.34 15.76
CA TYR A 251 2.84 16.24 15.89
C TYR A 251 3.39 15.49 14.68
N VAL A 252 4.44 16.03 14.06
CA VAL A 252 5.08 15.38 12.92
C VAL A 252 5.94 14.24 13.47
N LEU A 253 5.43 13.02 13.36
CA LEU A 253 6.23 11.81 13.58
C LEU A 253 7.18 11.61 12.39
N ILE A 254 8.33 12.31 12.44
CA ILE A 254 9.52 12.14 11.59
C ILE A 254 9.27 12.38 10.07
N ARG A 255 10.15 13.18 9.45
CA ARG A 255 10.24 13.35 7.98
C ARG A 255 10.69 12.06 7.30
N ARG A 256 9.84 11.04 7.23
CA ARG A 256 9.98 9.93 6.27
C ARG A 256 9.07 10.23 5.08
N ALA A 257 9.57 9.98 3.87
CA ALA A 257 9.03 10.46 2.60
C ALA A 257 7.60 10.00 2.21
N HIS A 258 6.75 9.56 3.14
CA HIS A 258 5.32 9.29 2.90
C HIS A 258 4.48 9.86 4.05
N LEU A 259 3.71 10.89 3.71
CA LEU A 259 2.63 11.44 4.52
C LEU A 259 1.64 10.34 4.91
N THR A 260 1.74 9.91 6.17
CA THR A 260 0.61 9.41 6.96
C THR A 260 0.68 10.17 8.29
N LYS A 261 0.07 11.35 8.32
CA LYS A 261 -0.14 12.10 9.56
C LYS A 261 -1.36 11.46 10.23
N MET A 262 -1.16 10.70 11.30
CA MET A 262 -2.29 10.26 12.12
C MET A 262 -2.75 11.44 12.99
N CYS A 263 -4.04 11.75 12.92
CA CYS A 263 -4.70 12.54 13.95
C CYS A 263 -4.87 11.62 15.16
N SER A 264 -4.46 12.04 16.35
CA SER A 264 -4.84 11.31 17.57
C SER A 264 -6.37 11.29 17.65
N SER A 265 -6.95 10.10 17.68
CA SER A 265 -8.32 9.94 18.12
C SER A 265 -8.39 10.46 19.55
N LEU A 266 -9.13 11.55 19.78
CA LEU A 266 -9.57 11.94 21.12
C LEU A 266 -10.59 10.88 21.58
N LEU A 267 -10.06 9.77 22.07
CA LEU A 267 -10.80 8.78 22.84
C LEU A 267 -11.07 9.42 24.21
N SER A 268 -12.34 9.71 24.47
CA SER A 268 -12.83 10.07 25.79
C SER A 268 -12.73 8.87 26.72
N THR A 269 -12.26 9.10 27.94
CA THR A 269 -13.01 8.65 29.11
C THR A 269 -14.16 9.61 29.36
#